data_AF-A0A3C1Z0V3-F1
#
_entry.id   AF-A0A3C1Z0V3-F1
#
_cell.length_a   1.000
_cell.length_b   1.000
_cell.length_c   1.000
_cell.angle_alpha   90.00
_cell.angle_beta   90.00
_cell.angle_gamma   90.00
#
_symmetry.space_group_name_H-M   'P 1'
#
loop_
_entity.id
_entity.type
_entity.pdbx_description
1 polymer ?
#
loop_
_entity_poly.entity_id
_entity_poly.type
_entity_poly.pdbx_seq_one_letter_code
_entity_poly.pdbx_strand_id
1 'polypeptide(L)' 'LDKKFKAFGFETREIDGHSFSEIFEALRDMRSSKRKKPLMIIANTRKGHGASLMEGKRLWHYRVPEGADLELTRRDISQM' A
#
# COMPACT_ATOMS: atom_id res chain seq x y z
N LEU A 1 -7.37 -0.69 -12.43
CA LEU A 1 -7.30 -2.11 -12.05
C LEU A 1 -8.68 -2.71 -11.74
N ASP A 2 -9.56 -1.93 -11.14
CA ASP A 2 -10.94 -2.28 -10.76
C ASP A 2 -11.71 -3.13 -11.79
N LYS A 3 -11.95 -2.57 -12.99
CA LYS A 3 -12.73 -3.23 -14.05
C LYS A 3 -12.19 -4.62 -14.43
N LYS A 4 -10.86 -4.78 -14.45
CA LYS A 4 -10.21 -6.05 -14.81
C LYS A 4 -10.54 -7.12 -13.76
N PHE A 5 -10.38 -6.81 -12.48
CA PHE A 5 -10.67 -7.78 -11.41
C PHE A 5 -12.17 -8.07 -11.26
N LYS A 6 -13.04 -7.06 -11.44
CA LYS A 6 -14.49 -7.28 -11.53
C LYS A 6 -14.86 -8.27 -12.64
N ALA A 7 -14.21 -8.19 -13.81
CA ALA A 7 -14.41 -9.15 -14.91
C ALA A 7 -13.99 -10.59 -14.55
N PHE A 8 -12.99 -10.76 -13.67
CA PHE A 8 -12.61 -12.06 -13.10
C PHE A 8 -13.47 -12.50 -11.89
N GLY A 9 -14.58 -11.81 -11.61
CA GLY A 9 -15.53 -12.20 -10.56
C GLY A 9 -15.19 -11.73 -9.15
N PHE A 10 -14.19 -10.86 -8.98
CA PHE A 10 -13.85 -10.28 -7.68
C PHE A 10 -14.84 -9.17 -7.28
N GLU A 11 -15.10 -9.06 -5.98
CA GLU A 11 -15.47 -7.77 -5.40
C GLU A 11 -14.21 -6.93 -5.28
N THR A 12 -14.26 -5.66 -5.65
CA THR A 12 -13.11 -4.74 -5.59
C THR A 12 -13.38 -3.59 -4.64
N ARG A 13 -12.35 -3.17 -3.91
CA ARG A 13 -12.33 -1.95 -3.09
C ARG A 13 -11.06 -1.20 -3.44
N GLU A 14 -11.17 0.08 -3.78
CA GLU A 14 -10.02 0.94 -4.09
C GLU A 14 -9.86 1.95 -2.96
N ILE A 15 -8.64 2.09 -2.43
CA ILE A 15 -8.36 2.86 -1.21
C ILE A 15 -7.05 3.65 -1.33
N ASP A 16 -6.87 4.64 -0.47
CA ASP A 16 -5.54 5.13 -0.11
C ASP A 16 -4.81 4.07 0.73
N GLY A 17 -3.72 3.54 0.17
CA GLY A 17 -2.90 2.51 0.81
C GLY A 17 -2.06 3.00 1.99
N HIS A 18 -2.08 4.31 2.28
CA HIS A 18 -1.43 4.92 3.44
C HIS A 18 -2.43 5.39 4.50
N SER A 19 -3.74 5.25 4.25
CA SER A 19 -4.80 5.56 5.19
C SER A 19 -5.15 4.33 6.03
N PHE A 20 -4.73 4.29 7.29
CA PHE A 20 -5.08 3.20 8.21
C PHE A 20 -6.59 3.02 8.32
N SER A 21 -7.35 4.12 8.37
CA SER A 21 -8.81 4.06 8.43
C SER A 21 -9.39 3.31 7.23
N GLU A 22 -8.99 3.67 6.01
CA GLU A 22 -9.48 3.01 4.80
C GLU A 22 -9.01 1.56 4.69
N ILE A 23 -7.80 1.23 5.16
CA ILE A 23 -7.31 -0.15 5.23
C ILE A 23 -8.19 -0.98 6.15
N PHE A 24 -8.47 -0.50 7.37
CA PHE A 24 -9.30 -1.23 8.32
C PHE A 24 -10.74 -1.38 7.83
N GLU A 25 -11.30 -0.35 7.19
CA GLU A 25 -12.62 -0.41 6.56
C GLU A 25 -12.66 -1.38 5.39
N ALA A 26 -11.63 -1.38 4.53
CA ALA A 26 -11.55 -2.29 3.40
C ALA A 26 -11.38 -3.75 3.83
N LEU A 27 -10.78 -4.02 4.99
CA LEU A 27 -10.67 -5.36 5.58
C LEU A 27 -11.89 -5.77 6.41
N ARG A 28 -12.80 -4.85 6.70
CA ARG A 28 -14.02 -5.12 7.47
C ARG A 28 -14.84 -6.22 6.78
N ASP A 29 -15.31 -7.15 7.60
CA ASP A 29 -16.11 -8.30 7.20
C ASP A 29 -15.45 -9.25 6.19
N MET A 30 -14.12 -9.18 5.97
CA MET A 30 -13.42 -10.06 5.03
C MET A 30 -13.58 -11.55 5.38
N ARG A 31 -13.78 -11.86 6.67
CA ARG A 31 -13.96 -13.23 7.19
C ARG A 31 -15.43 -13.64 7.32
N SER A 32 -16.36 -12.81 6.87
CA SER A 32 -17.79 -13.11 6.97
C SER A 32 -18.12 -14.33 6.11
N SER A 33 -18.76 -15.33 6.73
CA SER A 33 -19.28 -16.53 6.05
C SER A 33 -20.31 -16.23 4.97
N LYS A 34 -20.85 -15.00 4.94
CA LYS A 34 -21.81 -14.52 3.93
C LYS A 34 -21.15 -14.09 2.62
N ARG A 35 -19.81 -13.97 2.56
CA ARG A 35 -19.10 -13.56 1.34
C ARG A 35 -19.17 -14.63 0.26
N LYS A 36 -19.62 -14.24 -0.93
CA LYS A 36 -19.77 -15.13 -2.10
C LYS A 36 -18.67 -14.95 -3.17
N LYS A 37 -17.85 -13.90 -3.05
CA LYS A 37 -16.82 -13.52 -4.02
C LYS A 37 -15.49 -13.25 -3.32
N PRO A 38 -14.34 -13.57 -3.96
CA PRO A 38 -13.05 -13.13 -3.46
C PRO A 38 -12.98 -11.60 -3.46
N LEU A 39 -12.23 -11.05 -2.51
CA LEU A 39 -12.02 -9.60 -2.37
C LEU A 39 -10.67 -9.21 -2.99
N MET A 40 -10.67 -8.15 -3.79
CA MET A 40 -9.46 -7.48 -4.28
C MET A 40 -9.42 -6.06 -3.74
N ILE A 41 -8.44 -5.76 -2.89
CA ILE A 41 -8.19 -4.40 -2.41
C ILE A 41 -7.09 -3.79 -3.28
N ILE A 42 -7.44 -2.75 -4.02
CA ILE A 42 -6.52 -1.97 -4.85
C ILE A 42 -6.04 -0.80 -4.00
N ALA A 43 -4.90 -0.98 -3.34
CA ALA A 43 -4.31 0.03 -2.47
C ALA A 43 -3.39 0.97 -3.28
N ASN A 44 -3.80 2.23 -3.42
CA ASN A 44 -2.99 3.24 -4.07
C ASN A 44 -1.85 3.66 -3.12
N THR A 45 -0.60 3.35 -3.48
CA THR A 45 0.56 3.61 -2.62
C THR A 45 1.62 4.42 -3.36
N ARG A 46 2.45 5.11 -2.58
CA ARG A 46 3.70 5.73 -3.03
C ARG A 46 4.86 4.85 -2.57
N LYS A 47 5.64 4.33 -3.52
CA LYS A 47 6.79 3.47 -3.20
C LYS A 47 7.84 4.26 -2.43
N GLY A 48 8.31 3.72 -1.30
CA GLY A 48 9.23 4.44 -0.41
C GLY A 48 8.56 5.57 0.37
N HIS A 49 7.25 5.48 0.62
CA HIS A 49 6.52 6.50 1.37
C HIS A 49 7.15 6.78 2.73
N GLY A 50 7.35 8.06 3.03
CA GLY A 50 7.94 8.48 4.30
C GLY A 50 9.44 8.56 4.33
N ALA A 51 10.12 8.15 3.26
CA ALA A 51 11.55 8.33 3.09
C ALA A 51 11.78 9.28 1.92
N SER A 52 12.15 10.54 2.18
CA SER A 52 12.28 11.59 1.16
C SER A 52 13.29 11.23 0.06
N LEU A 53 14.35 10.51 0.44
CA LEU A 53 15.33 9.99 -0.50
C LEU A 53 14.75 8.92 -1.43
N MET A 54 13.74 8.17 -1.00
CA MET A 54 13.23 6.98 -1.69
C MET A 54 11.89 7.18 -2.38
N GLU A 55 11.04 8.08 -1.88
CA GLU A 55 9.66 8.19 -2.32
C GLU A 55 9.57 8.44 -3.83
N GLY A 56 8.88 7.55 -4.54
CA GLY A 56 8.69 7.61 -5.99
C GLY A 56 9.93 7.32 -6.85
N LYS A 57 11.09 7.00 -6.25
CA LYS A 57 12.35 6.82 -6.99
C LYS A 57 12.63 5.34 -7.30
N ARG A 58 12.70 5.02 -8.60
CA ARG A 58 12.91 3.64 -9.09
C ARG A 58 14.21 3.00 -8.58
N LEU A 59 15.26 3.79 -8.37
CA LEU A 59 16.58 3.34 -7.90
C LEU A 59 16.47 2.48 -6.63
N TRP A 60 15.59 2.87 -5.72
CA TRP A 60 15.38 2.20 -4.44
C TRP A 60 14.53 0.93 -4.53
N HIS A 61 14.23 0.46 -5.75
CA HIS A 61 13.70 -0.89 -5.93
C HIS A 61 14.74 -1.97 -5.67
N TYR A 62 16.02 -1.69 -5.97
CA TYR A 62 17.09 -2.69 -5.96
C TYR A 62 18.26 -2.29 -5.07
N ARG A 63 18.32 -1.03 -4.61
CA ARG A 63 19.39 -0.51 -3.77
C ARG A 63 18.98 -0.55 -2.30
N VAL A 64 19.93 -0.88 -1.43
CA VAL A 64 19.80 -0.82 0.04
C VAL A 64 20.41 0.51 0.53
N PRO A 65 19.75 1.26 1.44
CA PRO A 65 20.33 2.48 2.00
C PRO A 65 21.49 2.16 2.93
N GLU A 66 22.57 2.93 2.85
CA GLU A 66 23.78 2.75 3.65
C GLU A 66 24.33 4.12 4.08
N GLY A 67 25.08 4.14 5.19
CA GLY A 67 25.70 5.36 5.70
C GLY A 67 24.70 6.51 5.87
N ALA A 68 24.98 7.64 5.23
CA ALA A 68 24.12 8.83 5.32
C ALA A 68 22.70 8.60 4.78
N ASP A 69 22.53 7.78 3.74
CA ASP A 69 21.21 7.47 3.18
C ASP A 69 20.32 6.74 4.20
N LEU A 70 20.93 5.84 5.01
CA LEU A 70 20.24 5.10 6.07
C LEU A 70 19.82 6.01 7.22
N GLU A 71 20.73 6.86 7.70
CA GLU A 71 20.46 7.76 8.81
C GLU A 71 19.38 8.80 8.46
N LEU A 72 19.41 9.36 7.25
CA LEU A 72 18.36 10.27 6.79
C LEU A 72 17.02 9.53 6.66
N THR A 73 17.00 8.33 6.08
CA THR A 73 15.78 7.54 5.94
C THR A 73 15.15 7.22 7.30
N ARG A 74 15.95 6.85 8.30
CA ARG A 74 15.47 6.62 9.68
C ARG A 74 14.84 7.87 10.27
N ARG A 75 15.47 9.02 10.07
CA ARG A 75 14.96 10.31 10.54
C ARG A 75 13.61 10.63 9.91
N ASP A 76 13.51 10.54 8.58
CA ASP A 76 12.28 10.88 7.85
C ASP A 76 11.09 10.05 8.34
N ILE A 77 11.27 8.73 8.48
CA ILE A 77 10.19 7.82 8.88
C ILE A 77 9.78 8.03 10.34
N SER A 78 10.71 8.42 11.23
CA SER A 78 10.39 8.70 12.63
C SER A 78 9.55 9.97 12.86
N GLN A 79 9.39 10.81 11.84
CA GLN A 79 8.66 12.07 11.91
C GLN A 79 7.27 12.02 11.23
N MET A 80 6.89 10.86 10.68
CA MET A 80 5.54 10.57 10.18
C MET A 80 4.61 10.12 11.30
#